data_AF-A0A286H436-F1
#
_entry.id   AF-A0A286H436-F1
#
_cell.length_a   1.000
_cell.length_b   1.000
_cell.length_c   1.000
_cell.angle_alpha   90.00
_cell.angle_beta   90.00
_cell.angle_gamma   90.00
#
_symmetry.space_group_name_H-M   'P 1'
#
loop_
_entity.id
_entity.type
_entity.pdbx_description
1 polymer ?
#
loop_
_entity_poly.entity_id
_entity_poly.type
_entity_poly.pdbx_seq_one_letter_code
_entity_poly.pdbx_strand_id
1 'polypeptide(L)' 'MAKLSFIAGFGAGYVLGSKAGRERYEQIRRGWEQAKDDPRLQSIAGVAQAKADDALASLRTRMGGEPPR' A
#
# COMPACT_ATOMS: atom_id res chain seq x y z
N MET A 1 0.03 21.06 -21.55
CA MET A 1 0.68 19.83 -22.04
C MET A 1 1.26 18.96 -20.92
N ALA A 2 2.14 19.46 -20.04
CA ALA A 2 2.80 18.66 -18.99
C ALA A 2 1.88 17.90 -18.01
N LYS A 3 0.73 18.48 -17.63
CA LYS A 3 -0.26 17.82 -16.76
C LYS A 3 -0.88 16.57 -17.40
N LEU A 4 -1.17 16.61 -18.70
CA LEU A 4 -1.79 15.48 -19.41
C LEU A 4 -0.81 14.32 -19.57
N SER A 5 0.45 14.62 -19.90
CA SER A 5 1.52 13.61 -19.96
C SER A 5 1.81 12.98 -18.60
N PHE A 6 1.70 13.75 -17.51
CA PHE A 6 1.87 13.20 -16.16
C PHE A 6 0.73 12.25 -15.79
N ILE A 7 -0.53 12.63 -16.05
CA ILE A 7 -1.68 11.75 -15.80
C ILE A 7 -1.61 10.49 -16.66
N ALA A 8 -1.20 10.62 -17.93
CA ALA A 8 -1.03 9.49 -18.82
C ALA A 8 0.10 8.54 -18.34
N GLY A 9 1.24 9.09 -17.92
CA GLY A 9 2.35 8.29 -17.36
C GLY A 9 1.98 7.62 -16.05
N PHE A 10 1.27 8.31 -15.17
CA PHE A 10 0.78 7.76 -13.90
C PHE A 10 -0.24 6.64 -14.14
N GLY A 11 -1.22 6.86 -15.03
CA GLY A 11 -2.22 5.86 -15.40
C GLY A 11 -1.58 4.62 -16.05
N ALA A 12 -0.63 4.83 -16.96
CA ALA A 12 0.11 3.73 -17.58
C ALA A 12 0.93 2.94 -16.54
N GLY A 13 1.61 3.63 -15.62
CA GLY A 13 2.35 2.99 -14.53
C GLY A 13 1.45 2.18 -13.59
N TYR A 14 0.29 2.73 -13.22
CA TYR A 14 -0.69 2.05 -12.36
C TYR A 14 -1.26 0.79 -13.03
N VAL A 15 -1.63 0.88 -14.31
CA VAL A 15 -2.17 -0.26 -15.06
C VAL A 15 -1.11 -1.34 -15.28
N LEU A 16 0.13 -0.98 -15.65
CA LEU A 16 1.20 -1.96 -15.82
C LEU A 16 1.61 -2.60 -14.48
N GLY A 17 1.70 -1.82 -13.41
CA GLY A 17 1.99 -2.32 -12.06
C GLY A 17 0.90 -3.26 -11.54
N SER A 18 -0.38 -2.91 -11.73
CA SER A 18 -1.51 -3.76 -11.34
C SER A 18 -1.69 -4.99 -12.23
N LYS A 19 -1.43 -4.88 -13.55
CA LYS A 19 -1.56 -5.98 -14.51
C LYS A 19 -0.47 -7.04 -14.35
N ALA A 20 0.77 -6.64 -14.08
CA ALA A 20 1.86 -7.56 -13.71
C ALA A 20 1.56 -8.32 -12.40
N GLY A 21 0.63 -7.78 -11.60
CA GLY A 21 0.11 -8.43 -10.41
C GLY A 21 -0.70 -9.68 -10.71
N ARG A 22 -1.60 -9.73 -11.69
CA ARG A 22 -2.63 -10.80 -11.76
C ARG A 22 -2.09 -12.23 -11.86
N GLU A 23 -1.10 -12.48 -12.70
CA GLU A 23 -0.54 -13.83 -12.89
C GLU A 23 0.34 -14.27 -11.72
N ARG A 24 1.02 -13.31 -11.07
CA ARG A 24 1.77 -13.54 -9.83
C ARG A 24 0.87 -13.56 -8.59
N TYR A 25 -0.25 -12.86 -8.65
CA TYR A 25 -1.28 -12.76 -7.62
C TYR A 25 -2.02 -14.09 -7.50
N GLU A 26 -2.32 -14.78 -8.59
CA GLU A 26 -2.87 -16.14 -8.54
C GLU A 26 -1.91 -17.12 -7.83
N GLN A 27 -0.61 -17.03 -8.11
CA GLN A 27 0.41 -17.85 -7.43
C GLN A 27 0.55 -17.49 -5.94
N ILE A 28 0.60 -16.19 -5.63
CA ILE A 28 0.69 -15.70 -4.26
C ILE A 28 -0.61 -16.01 -3.50
N ARG A 29 -1.78 -15.90 -4.13
CA ARG A 29 -3.11 -16.14 -3.54
C ARG A 29 -3.25 -17.57 -3.05
N ARG A 30 -2.76 -18.57 -3.82
CA ARG A 30 -2.69 -19.96 -3.37
C ARG A 30 -1.78 -20.13 -2.15
N GLY A 31 -0.62 -19.47 -2.14
CA GLY A 31 0.24 -19.43 -0.95
C GLY A 31 -0.40 -18.67 0.22
N TRP A 32 -1.22 -17.66 -0.06
CA TRP A 32 -1.93 -16.83 0.91
C TRP A 32 -3.08 -17.57 1.59
N GLU A 33 -3.82 -18.40 0.84
CA GLU A 33 -4.83 -19.29 1.42
C GLU A 33 -4.22 -20.23 2.45
N GLN A 34 -3.02 -20.75 2.18
CA GLN A 34 -2.31 -21.62 3.12
C GLN A 34 -1.62 -20.85 4.25
N ALA A 35 -1.22 -19.60 4.01
CA ALA A 35 -0.64 -18.75 5.04
C ALA A 35 -1.70 -18.21 6.01
N LYS A 36 -2.92 -17.92 5.57
CA LYS A 36 -4.01 -17.37 6.42
C LYS A 36 -4.30 -18.17 7.68
N ASP A 37 -4.05 -19.48 7.64
CA ASP A 37 -4.27 -20.37 8.77
C ASP A 37 -3.08 -20.43 9.75
N ASP A 38 -1.98 -19.71 9.48
CA ASP A 38 -0.78 -19.69 10.33
C ASP A 38 -0.84 -18.53 11.36
N PRO A 39 -0.77 -18.82 12.67
CA PRO A 39 -0.77 -17.81 13.74
C PRO A 39 0.39 -16.80 13.64
N ARG A 40 1.45 -17.09 12.89
CA ARG A 40 2.56 -16.16 12.63
C ARG A 40 2.11 -14.90 11.89
N LEU A 41 1.05 -14.97 11.07
CA LEU A 41 0.52 -13.79 10.38
C LEU A 41 -0.20 -12.81 11.30
N GLN A 42 -0.75 -13.25 12.44
CA GLN A 42 -1.34 -12.32 13.43
C GLN A 42 -0.25 -11.44 14.06
N SER A 43 0.92 -12.02 14.33
CA SER A 43 2.09 -11.28 14.83
C SER A 43 2.58 -10.25 13.80
N ILE A 44 2.68 -10.65 12.53
CA ILE A 44 3.11 -9.75 11.44
C ILE A 44 2.08 -8.64 11.20
N ALA A 45 0.78 -8.96 11.25
CA ALA A 45 -0.30 -7.98 11.12
C ALA A 45 -0.23 -6.92 12.23
N GLY A 46 0.02 -7.34 13.49
CA GLY A 46 0.20 -6.42 14.61
C GLY A 46 1.39 -5.46 14.41
N VAL A 47 2.53 -5.97 13.93
CA VAL A 47 3.71 -5.13 13.62
C VAL A 47 3.41 -4.17 12.47
N ALA A 48 2.75 -4.63 11.40
CA ALA A 48 2.37 -3.80 10.27
C ALA A 48 1.38 -2.69 10.69
N GLN A 49 0.41 -3.03 11.54
CA GLN A 49 -0.54 -2.07 12.09
C GLN A 49 0.17 -1.00 12.94
N ALA A 50 1.07 -1.40 13.83
CA ALA A 50 1.86 -0.45 14.63
C ALA A 50 2.70 0.49 13.75
N LYS A 51 3.31 -0.02 12.67
CA LYS A 51 4.05 0.81 11.71
C LYS A 51 3.14 1.77 10.93
N ALA A 52 1.93 1.34 10.59
CA ALA A 52 0.94 2.18 9.93
C ALA A 52 0.46 3.30 10.87
N ASP A 53 0.21 2.99 12.13
CA ASP A 53 -0.20 3.95 13.16
C ASP A 53 0.93 4.96 13.43
N ASP A 54 2.19 4.54 13.51
CA ASP A 54 3.36 5.42 13.63
C ASP A 54 3.48 6.37 12.42
N ALA A 55 3.32 5.83 11.21
CA ALA A 55 3.37 6.63 9.99
C ALA A 55 2.24 7.66 9.97
N LEU A 56 1.02 7.25 10.31
CA LEU A 56 -0.14 8.14 10.41
C LEU A 56 0.04 9.20 11.49
N ALA A 57 0.57 8.83 12.66
CA ALA A 57 0.86 9.74 13.75
C ALA A 57 1.94 10.76 13.36
N SER A 58 2.95 10.34 12.59
CA SER A 58 3.99 11.23 12.08
C SER A 58 3.44 12.23 11.05
N LEU A 59 2.52 11.78 10.19
CA LEU A 59 1.82 12.64 9.23
C LEU A 59 0.87 13.60 9.94
N ARG A 60 0.13 13.13 10.95
CA ARG A 60 -0.76 13.96 11.76
C ARG A 60 0.01 14.99 12.57
N THR A 61 1.20 14.65 13.08
CA THR A 61 2.07 15.59 13.78
C THR A 61 2.60 16.67 12.81
N ARG A 62 2.97 16.28 11.59
CA ARG A 62 3.46 17.22 10.56
C ARG A 62 2.36 18.11 9.99
N MET A 63 1.15 17.58 9.80
CA MET A 63 0.00 18.34 9.28
C MET A 63 -0.80 19.07 10.36
N GLY A 64 -0.78 18.59 11.60
CA GLY A 64 -1.40 19.24 12.76
C GLY A 64 -0.61 20.42 13.31
N GLY A 65 0.57 20.70 12.77
CA GLY A 65 1.41 21.86 13.09
C GLY A 65 1.13 23.11 12.26
N GLU A 66 0.29 23.04 11.21
CA GLU A 66 -0.06 24.20 10.38
C GLU A 66 -1.55 24.57 10.54
N PRO A 67 -1.88 25.58 11.36
CA PRO A 67 -3.18 26.21 11.29
C PRO A 67 -3.29 27.02 9.99
N PRO A 68 -4.38 26.89 9.21
CA PRO A 68 -4.65 27.80 8.10
C PRO A 68 -4.90 29.20 8.69
N ARG A 69 -4.05 30.16 8.32
CA ARG A 69 -4.34 31.59 8.49
C ARG A 69 -5.17 32.08 7.31
#